data_AF-A0A1V4QJG5-F1
#
_entry.id   AF-A0A1V4QJG5-F1
#
_cell.length_a   1.000
_cell.length_b   1.000
_cell.length_c   1.000
_cell.angle_alpha   90.00
_cell.angle_beta   90.00
_cell.angle_gamma   90.00
#
_symmetry.space_group_name_H-M   'P 1'
#
loop_
_entity.id
_entity.type
_entity.pdbx_description
1 polymer ?
#
loop_
_entity_poly.entity_id
_entity_poly.type
_entity_poly.pdbx_seq_one_letter_code
_entity_poly.pdbx_strand_id
1 'polypeptide(L)'
;MTVHGAKGLEFNQVFLPFLDWQPLQRLRREPPPFLLEQIPHSRIQALALAKPAHQDKHHALYTRLWQLRQGRILAEARRLFYVAVTRAKANLFLSAVVRLDSQGRLNEMSDTPLGWIIGHEGWAGLLGDQLPRHS
;
A
#
# COMPACT_ATOMS: atom_id res chain seq x y z
N MET A 1 17.62 8.70 4.55
CA MET A 1 17.78 7.24 4.75
C MET A 1 16.49 6.54 4.37
N THR A 2 16.53 5.24 4.04
CA THR A 2 15.32 4.44 3.80
C THR A 2 14.82 3.81 5.11
N VAL A 3 13.55 3.39 5.16
CA VAL A 3 12.98 2.70 6.32
C VAL A 3 13.77 1.44 6.68
N HIS A 4 14.21 0.68 5.68
CA HIS A 4 15.04 -0.51 5.89
C HIS A 4 16.38 -0.17 6.58
N GLY A 5 17.02 0.92 6.18
CA GLY A 5 18.27 1.39 6.79
C GLY A 5 18.10 1.98 8.20
N ALA A 6 16.87 2.31 8.61
CA ALA A 6 16.57 2.81 9.95
C ALA A 6 16.30 1.69 10.98
N LYS A 7 16.28 0.41 10.55
CA LYS A 7 15.99 -0.70 11.45
C LYS A 7 17.05 -0.81 12.55
N GLY A 8 16.61 -0.80 13.81
CA GLY A 8 17.51 -0.83 14.98
C GLY A 8 18.07 0.53 15.38
N LEU A 9 17.73 1.61 14.65
CA LEU A 9 18.00 2.99 15.03
C LEU A 9 16.73 3.63 15.60
N GLU A 10 16.90 4.74 16.32
CA GLU A 10 15.80 5.54 16.84
C GLU A 10 16.19 7.03 16.80
N PHE A 11 15.22 7.90 16.60
CA PHE A 11 15.44 9.33 16.40
C PHE A 11 14.47 10.16 17.24
N ASN A 12 14.90 11.33 17.72
CA ASN A 12 14.02 12.25 18.45
C ASN A 12 12.88 12.76 17.57
N GLN A 13 13.17 13.04 16.30
CA GLN A 13 12.21 13.52 15.31
C GLN A 13 12.27 12.67 14.05
N VAL A 14 11.12 12.25 13.54
CA VAL A 14 10.99 11.48 12.30
C VAL A 14 10.02 12.18 11.36
N PHE A 15 10.46 12.40 10.13
CA PHE A 15 9.63 12.87 9.03
C PHE A 15 9.38 11.71 8.08
N LEU A 16 8.11 11.31 7.94
CA LEU A 16 7.69 10.25 7.02
C LEU A 16 6.83 10.85 5.90
N PRO A 17 7.46 11.27 4.80
CA PRO A 17 6.74 11.84 3.67
C PRO A 17 6.08 10.76 2.80
N PHE A 18 5.19 11.21 1.92
CA PHE A 18 4.57 10.43 0.84
C PHE A 18 3.67 9.28 1.32
N LEU A 19 2.83 9.49 2.33
CA LEU A 19 1.84 8.48 2.78
C LEU A 19 0.76 8.18 1.73
N ASP A 20 0.75 8.90 0.61
CA ASP A 20 -0.05 8.63 -0.59
C ASP A 20 0.58 7.58 -1.53
N TRP A 21 1.78 7.07 -1.22
CA TRP A 21 2.41 6.03 -2.05
C TRP A 21 1.56 4.75 -2.11
N GLN A 22 1.53 4.13 -3.29
CA GLN A 22 0.68 2.98 -3.60
C GLN A 22 1.52 1.70 -3.73
N PRO A 23 1.52 0.79 -2.73
CA PRO A 23 2.35 -0.42 -2.75
C PRO A 23 2.09 -1.33 -3.94
N LEU A 24 0.84 -1.41 -4.38
CA LEU A 24 0.42 -2.26 -5.50
C LEU A 24 0.61 -1.62 -6.87
N GLN A 25 1.00 -0.34 -6.97
CA GLN A 25 1.04 0.39 -8.24
C GLN A 25 2.00 -0.26 -9.24
N ARG A 26 3.20 -0.66 -8.81
CA ARG A 26 4.16 -1.36 -9.67
C ARG A 26 3.59 -2.68 -10.18
N LEU A 27 3.01 -3.48 -9.28
CA LEU A 27 2.40 -4.76 -9.65
C LEU A 27 1.26 -4.59 -10.65
N ARG A 28 0.43 -3.55 -10.51
CA ARG A 28 -0.70 -3.26 -11.43
C ARG A 28 -0.24 -2.74 -12.79
N ARG A 29 0.81 -1.91 -12.84
CA ARG A 29 1.34 -1.34 -14.10
C ARG A 29 2.08 -2.37 -14.94
N GLU A 30 2.85 -3.22 -14.27
CA GLU A 30 3.72 -4.20 -14.92
C GLU A 30 3.44 -5.58 -14.29
N PRO A 31 2.33 -6.24 -14.69
CA PRO A 31 2.02 -7.57 -14.19
C PRO A 31 3.11 -8.56 -14.65
N PRO A 32 3.67 -9.39 -13.75
CA PRO A 32 4.74 -10.29 -14.12
C PRO A 32 4.23 -11.41 -15.06
N PRO A 33 5.09 -11.90 -15.97
CA PRO A 33 4.73 -12.95 -16.93
C PRO A 33 4.44 -14.30 -16.26
N PHE A 34 4.89 -14.47 -15.01
CA PHE A 34 4.56 -15.62 -14.17
C PHE A 34 4.46 -15.19 -12.70
N LEU A 35 3.73 -15.96 -11.91
CA LEU A 35 3.59 -15.81 -10.47
C LEU A 35 4.06 -17.07 -9.78
N LEU A 36 5.00 -16.92 -8.85
CA LEU A 36 5.48 -17.99 -7.98
C LEU A 36 5.16 -17.61 -6.54
N GLU A 37 4.16 -18.27 -5.95
CA GLU A 37 3.70 -17.95 -4.60
C GLU A 37 3.55 -19.22 -3.76
N GLN A 38 3.92 -19.15 -2.49
CA GLN A 38 3.69 -20.24 -1.54
C GLN A 38 2.22 -20.22 -1.09
N ILE A 39 1.57 -21.39 -1.13
CA ILE A 39 0.17 -21.52 -0.70
C ILE A 39 0.11 -21.41 0.84
N PRO A 40 -0.75 -20.54 1.40
CA PRO A 40 -0.89 -20.39 2.85
C PRO A 40 -1.14 -21.73 3.55
N HIS A 41 -0.58 -21.91 4.74
CA HIS A 41 -0.70 -23.14 5.54
C HIS A 41 -0.14 -24.40 4.87
N SER A 42 0.68 -24.26 3.83
CA SER A 42 1.38 -25.36 3.18
C SER A 42 2.85 -24.99 2.92
N ARG A 43 3.68 -26.00 2.65
CA ARG A 43 5.03 -25.81 2.10
C ARG A 43 5.07 -25.84 0.57
N ILE A 44 3.90 -25.87 -0.08
CA ILE A 44 3.78 -25.97 -1.53
C ILE A 44 3.96 -24.59 -2.15
N GLN A 45 4.80 -24.52 -3.18
CA GLN A 45 4.87 -23.38 -4.07
C GLN A 45 4.03 -23.66 -5.31
N ALA A 46 3.22 -22.68 -5.70
CA ALA A 46 2.43 -22.73 -6.91
C ALA A 46 3.00 -21.74 -7.92
N LEU A 47 3.11 -22.20 -9.16
CA LEU A 47 3.53 -21.42 -10.31
C LEU A 47 2.34 -21.29 -11.27
N ALA A 48 2.06 -20.07 -11.71
CA ALA A 48 1.12 -19.83 -12.80
C ALA A 48 1.72 -18.86 -13.81
N LEU A 49 1.54 -19.18 -15.09
CA LEU A 49 1.90 -18.30 -16.19
C LEU A 49 0.77 -17.30 -16.45
N ALA A 50 1.13 -16.10 -16.89
CA ALA A 50 0.17 -15.16 -17.43
C ALA A 50 -0.53 -15.78 -18.65
N LYS A 51 -1.72 -15.26 -18.97
CA LYS A 51 -2.48 -15.75 -20.12
C LYS A 51 -1.65 -15.57 -21.41
N PRO A 52 -1.64 -16.55 -22.33
CA PRO A 52 -1.15 -16.35 -23.69
C PRO A 52 -1.92 -15.22 -24.38
N ALA A 53 -1.29 -14.55 -25.35
CA ALA A 53 -1.91 -13.43 -26.08
C ALA A 53 -3.25 -13.79 -26.75
N HIS A 54 -3.45 -15.07 -27.11
CA HIS A 54 -4.66 -15.58 -27.75
C HIS A 54 -5.79 -15.97 -26.78
N GLN A 55 -5.62 -15.81 -25.47
CA GLN A 55 -6.65 -16.10 -24.48
C GLN A 55 -7.19 -14.82 -23.84
N ASP A 56 -8.51 -14.74 -23.71
CA ASP A 56 -9.17 -13.56 -23.14
C ASP A 56 -9.05 -13.49 -21.62
N LYS A 57 -9.03 -14.63 -20.91
CA LYS A 57 -9.08 -14.71 -19.45
C LYS A 57 -7.85 -15.39 -18.85
N HIS A 58 -7.43 -14.91 -17.69
CA HIS A 58 -6.43 -15.60 -16.87
C HIS A 58 -7.02 -16.89 -16.28
N HIS A 59 -6.18 -17.91 -16.15
CA HIS A 59 -6.54 -19.13 -15.43
C HIS A 59 -6.85 -18.84 -13.96
N ALA A 60 -7.80 -19.58 -13.37
CA ALA A 60 -8.22 -19.37 -11.98
C ALA A 60 -7.04 -19.43 -10.98
N LEU A 61 -6.05 -20.29 -11.24
CA LEU A 61 -4.82 -20.35 -10.46
C LEU A 61 -4.04 -19.03 -10.50
N TYR A 62 -3.87 -18.43 -11.69
CA TYR A 62 -3.15 -17.16 -11.82
C TYR A 62 -3.83 -16.06 -11.01
N THR A 63 -5.16 -15.94 -11.12
CA THR A 63 -5.96 -14.99 -10.33
C THR A 63 -5.79 -15.21 -8.84
N ARG A 64 -5.71 -16.47 -8.40
CA ARG A 64 -5.49 -16.79 -6.99
C ARG A 64 -4.10 -16.41 -6.52
N LEU A 65 -3.05 -16.75 -7.29
CA LEU A 65 -1.68 -16.36 -6.95
C LEU A 65 -1.52 -14.84 -6.96
N TRP A 66 -2.23 -14.14 -7.83
CA TRP A 66 -2.24 -12.68 -7.89
C TRP A 66 -2.76 -12.06 -6.58
N GLN A 67 -3.88 -12.57 -6.05
CA GLN A 67 -4.41 -12.13 -4.75
C GLN A 67 -3.43 -12.40 -3.61
N LEU A 68 -2.78 -13.57 -3.61
CA LEU A 68 -1.76 -13.90 -2.60
C LEU A 68 -0.57 -12.94 -2.68
N ARG A 69 -0.10 -12.62 -3.89
CA ARG A 69 0.97 -11.64 -4.12
C ARG A 69 0.58 -10.27 -3.58
N GLN A 70 -0.61 -9.77 -3.94
CA GLN A 70 -1.10 -8.47 -3.47
C GLN A 70 -1.14 -8.42 -1.93
N GLY A 71 -1.71 -9.46 -1.30
CA GLY A 71 -1.77 -9.56 0.16
C GLY A 71 -0.39 -9.50 0.82
N ARG A 72 0.61 -10.20 0.26
CA ARG A 72 2.00 -10.13 0.77
C ARG A 72 2.63 -8.75 0.63
N ILE A 73 2.46 -8.11 -0.52
CA ILE A 73 2.99 -6.76 -0.74
C ILE A 73 2.36 -5.77 0.25
N LEU A 74 1.04 -5.83 0.44
CA LEU A 74 0.35 -4.98 1.41
C LEU A 74 0.78 -5.27 2.85
N ALA A 75 0.93 -6.54 3.22
CA ALA A 75 1.40 -6.93 4.55
C ALA A 75 2.81 -6.41 4.84
N GLU A 76 3.72 -6.51 3.86
CA GLU A 76 5.07 -5.98 4.00
C GLU A 76 5.08 -4.45 4.05
N ALA A 77 4.27 -3.79 3.21
CA ALA A 77 4.14 -2.34 3.24
C ALA A 77 3.61 -1.82 4.59
N ARG A 78 2.64 -2.52 5.20
CA ARG A 78 2.17 -2.23 6.58
C ARG A 78 3.28 -2.41 7.61
N ARG A 79 4.08 -3.48 7.49
CA ARG A 79 5.22 -3.72 8.38
C ARG A 79 6.25 -2.60 8.29
N LEU A 80 6.58 -2.16 7.07
CA LEU A 80 7.51 -1.05 6.86
C LEU A 80 6.96 0.26 7.43
N PHE A 81 5.69 0.55 7.19
CA PHE A 81 5.03 1.70 7.79
C PHE A 81 5.12 1.68 9.32
N TYR A 82 4.78 0.54 9.94
CA TYR A 82 4.92 0.35 11.39
C TYR A 82 6.36 0.57 11.88
N VAL A 83 7.35 0.01 11.19
CA VAL A 83 8.76 0.22 11.54
C VAL A 83 9.13 1.69 11.47
N ALA A 84 8.71 2.41 10.42
CA ALA A 84 8.99 3.82 10.23
C ALA A 84 8.39 4.69 11.34
N VAL A 85 7.11 4.47 11.67
CA VAL A 85 6.38 5.16 12.74
C VAL A 85 7.07 4.95 14.09
N THR A 86 7.47 3.71 14.39
CA THR A 86 8.13 3.35 15.66
C THR A 86 9.59 3.80 15.77
N ARG A 87 10.15 4.47 14.75
CA ARG A 87 11.49 5.06 14.87
C ARG A 87 11.48 6.37 15.68
N ALA A 88 10.33 7.01 15.84
CA ALA A 88 10.20 8.29 16.51
C ALA A 88 10.15 8.13 18.04
N LYS A 89 10.99 8.87 18.77
CA LYS A 89 10.96 8.94 20.24
C LYS A 89 10.05 10.04 20.77
N ALA A 90 10.05 11.22 20.13
CA ALA A 90 9.32 12.38 20.62
C ALA A 90 8.31 12.91 19.60
N ASN A 91 8.74 13.20 18.36
CA ASN A 91 7.88 13.80 17.34
C ASN A 91 7.87 12.98 16.05
N LEU A 92 6.66 12.77 15.51
CA LEU A 92 6.42 12.13 14.23
C LEU A 92 5.65 13.08 13.32
N PHE A 93 6.24 13.38 12.16
CA PHE A 93 5.63 14.22 11.13
C PHE A 93 5.27 13.36 9.94
N LEU A 94 3.99 13.42 9.55
CA LEU A 94 3.38 12.60 8.50
C LEU A 94 2.88 13.52 7.39
N SER A 95 3.24 13.25 6.13
CA SER A 95 2.74 14.03 4.99
C SER A 95 2.33 13.15 3.80
N ALA A 96 1.35 13.63 3.04
CA ALA A 96 0.84 12.98 1.83
C ALA A 96 0.26 14.01 0.86
N VAL A 97 0.19 13.62 -0.41
CA VAL A 97 -0.56 14.34 -1.45
C VAL A 97 -1.87 13.62 -1.71
N VAL A 98 -2.98 14.32 -1.56
CA VAL A 98 -4.32 13.80 -1.86
C VAL A 98 -4.90 14.46 -3.11
N ARG A 99 -5.67 13.68 -3.88
CA ARG A 99 -6.45 14.21 -5.00
C ARG A 99 -7.93 14.18 -4.62
N LEU A 100 -8.58 15.32 -4.79
CA LEU A 100 -10.01 15.48 -4.55
C LEU A 100 -10.78 15.27 -5.84
N ASP A 101 -11.98 14.70 -5.73
CA ASP A 101 -12.94 14.68 -6.83
C ASP A 101 -13.61 16.05 -7.01
N SER A 102 -14.43 16.19 -8.06
CA SER A 102 -15.18 17.43 -8.34
C SER A 102 -16.19 17.81 -7.25
N GLN A 103 -16.48 16.90 -6.31
CA GLN A 103 -17.36 17.12 -5.16
C GLN A 103 -16.56 17.37 -3.87
N GLY A 104 -15.24 17.56 -3.97
CA GLY A 104 -14.36 17.83 -2.83
C GLY A 104 -14.08 16.61 -1.95
N ARG A 105 -14.43 15.40 -2.40
CA ARG A 105 -14.21 14.16 -1.64
C ARG A 105 -12.85 13.58 -1.98
N LEU A 106 -12.22 12.98 -0.98
CA LEU A 106 -11.00 12.21 -1.17
C LEU A 106 -11.27 10.99 -2.06
N ASN A 107 -10.45 10.79 -3.08
CA ASN A 107 -10.49 9.56 -3.85
C ASN A 107 -10.10 8.36 -2.96
N GLU A 108 -10.58 7.15 -3.25
CA GLU A 108 -10.29 5.97 -2.43
C GLU A 108 -8.77 5.67 -2.39
N MET A 109 -8.20 5.71 -1.19
CA MET A 109 -6.76 5.48 -0.92
C MET A 109 -6.53 4.23 -0.07
N SER A 110 -7.45 3.26 -0.06
CA SER A 110 -7.49 2.11 0.86
C SER A 110 -6.19 1.28 0.93
N ASP A 111 -5.41 1.26 -0.14
CA ASP A 111 -4.14 0.51 -0.21
C ASP A 111 -2.89 1.34 0.17
N THR A 112 -3.01 2.62 0.54
CA THR A 112 -1.88 3.47 0.94
C THR A 112 -1.77 3.59 2.46
N PRO A 113 -0.60 3.98 3.02
CA PRO A 113 -0.50 4.25 4.45
C PRO A 113 -1.47 5.31 4.95
N LEU A 114 -1.68 6.39 4.18
CA LEU A 114 -2.67 7.40 4.53
C LEU A 114 -4.07 6.79 4.62
N GLY A 115 -4.45 5.93 3.66
CA GLY A 115 -5.72 5.23 3.70
C GLY A 115 -5.87 4.30 4.90
N TRP A 116 -4.80 3.63 5.33
CA TRP A 116 -4.82 2.80 6.53
C TRP A 116 -5.06 3.63 7.80
N ILE A 117 -4.44 4.81 7.89
CA ILE A 117 -4.67 5.75 9.01
C ILE A 117 -6.12 6.25 9.00
N ILE A 118 -6.59 6.78 7.86
CA ILE A 118 -7.95 7.32 7.73
C ILE A 118 -9.01 6.25 8.05
N GLY A 119 -8.81 5.03 7.55
CA GLY A 119 -9.73 3.91 7.77
C GLY A 119 -9.73 3.39 9.21
N HIS A 120 -8.62 3.50 9.94
CA HIS A 120 -8.54 3.12 11.35
C HIS A 120 -9.19 4.16 12.27
N GLU A 121 -8.96 5.43 11.99
CA GLU A 121 -9.36 6.53 12.89
C GLU A 121 -10.78 7.05 12.63
N GLY A 122 -11.44 6.62 11.53
CA GLY A 122 -12.77 7.14 11.16
C GLY A 122 -12.75 8.58 10.62
N TRP A 123 -11.59 9.08 10.18
CA TRP A 123 -11.37 10.47 9.76
C TRP A 123 -11.97 10.84 8.40
N ALA A 124 -12.74 9.94 7.79
CA ALA A 124 -13.39 10.17 6.50
C ALA A 124 -14.26 11.44 6.48
N GLY A 125 -14.80 11.85 7.64
CA GLY A 125 -15.60 13.09 7.78
C GLY A 125 -14.79 14.38 8.02
N LEU A 126 -13.62 14.31 8.67
CA LEU A 126 -12.88 15.51 9.11
C LEU A 126 -12.05 16.18 8.01
N LEU A 127 -11.57 15.39 7.04
CA LEU A 127 -10.77 15.94 5.94
C LEU A 127 -11.62 16.65 4.87
N GLY A 128 -12.94 16.41 4.81
CA GLY A 128 -13.85 17.11 3.89
C GLY A 128 -14.19 18.54 4.33
N ASP A 129 -14.25 18.80 5.63
CA ASP A 129 -14.64 20.11 6.19
C ASP A 129 -13.47 21.09 6.38
N GLN A 130 -12.22 20.61 6.39
CA GLN A 130 -11.03 21.45 6.64
C GLN A 130 -10.21 21.76 5.39
N LEU A 131 -10.58 21.26 4.21
CA LEU A 131 -9.87 21.60 2.98
C LEU A 131 -10.39 22.94 2.44
N PRO A 132 -9.50 23.93 2.19
CA PRO A 132 -9.92 25.20 1.61
C PRO A 132 -10.58 24.94 0.26
N ARG A 133 -11.87 25.27 0.16
CA ARG A 133 -12.60 25.31 -1.10
C ARG A 133 -12.03 26.47 -1.90
N HIS A 134 -11.01 26.21 -2.70
CA HIS A 134 -10.52 27.20 -3.65
C HIS A 134 -11.59 27.40 -4.73
N SER A 135 -12.22 28.58 -4.66
CA SER A 135 -13.09 29.19 -5.67
C SER A 135 -12.32 29.56 -6.93
#